data_AF-A0A8K0K5X3-F1
#
_entry.id   AF-A0A8K0K5X3-F1
#
_cell.length_a   1.000
_cell.length_b   1.000
_cell.length_c   1.000
_cell.angle_alpha   90.00
_cell.angle_beta   90.00
_cell.angle_gamma   90.00
#
_symmetry.space_group_name_H-M   'P 1'
#
loop_
_entity.id
_entity.type
_entity.pdbx_description
1 polymer ?
#
loop_
_entity_poly.entity_id
_entity_poly.type
_entity_poly.pdbx_seq_one_letter_code
_entity_poly.pdbx_strand_id
1 'polypeptide(L)'
;MEMNELPNLVTSYSFKEKQYIVKMTLVRKNSLELSVIDKYSAEEWRCSYDSSYIENLTHKTGNFKQFDIFVAMLKSGLLQTSECVTLDLLTLEDLENLRKRRVTVNVNGTRFASQSTQTLNSEGKLANRRYLILTYTVEFDRIHYPLPLEYVGLPNPQMLQGTIRRLEAEIEKLKSKLIYEGERIDIEMWNDRCETKIPSITIEYSMD
;
A
#
# COMPACT_ATOMS: atom_id res chain seq x y z
N MET A 1 -3.28 -24.04 -0.41
CA MET A 1 -4.16 -23.07 0.28
C MET A 1 -3.35 -21.78 0.37
N GLU A 2 -3.42 -20.96 -0.67
CA GLU A 2 -2.70 -19.68 -0.72
C GLU A 2 -3.33 -18.76 0.32
N MET A 3 -2.59 -18.50 1.39
CA MET A 3 -2.95 -17.47 2.36
C MET A 3 -2.98 -16.15 1.61
N ASN A 4 -4.18 -15.55 1.51
CA ASN A 4 -4.36 -14.16 1.14
C ASN A 4 -3.47 -13.30 2.04
N GLU A 5 -2.28 -12.94 1.57
CA GLU A 5 -1.47 -11.88 2.15
C GLU A 5 -2.22 -10.58 1.90
N LEU A 6 -3.12 -10.23 2.82
CA LEU A 6 -3.80 -8.94 2.84
C LEU A 6 -2.74 -7.82 2.78
N PRO A 7 -2.99 -6.72 2.05
CA PRO A 7 -2.08 -5.58 2.05
C PRO A 7 -2.00 -5.02 3.47
N ASN A 8 -0.79 -4.97 4.02
CA ASN A 8 -0.56 -4.51 5.39
C ASN A 8 -0.82 -3.00 5.58
N LEU A 9 -1.06 -2.26 4.49
CA LEU A 9 -1.68 -0.93 4.48
C LEU A 9 -2.13 -0.56 3.05
N VAL A 10 -3.34 -0.03 2.90
CA VAL A 10 -3.75 0.72 1.70
C VAL A 10 -4.25 2.08 2.16
N THR A 11 -3.65 3.15 1.64
CA THR A 11 -4.02 4.51 2.02
C THR A 11 -4.00 5.47 0.84
N SER A 12 -4.73 6.57 0.97
CA SER A 12 -4.61 7.70 0.05
C SER A 12 -3.55 8.66 0.58
N TYR A 13 -2.60 9.06 -0.25
CA TYR A 13 -1.57 10.02 0.12
C TYR A 13 -1.40 11.08 -0.97
N SER A 14 -1.26 12.33 -0.56
CA SER A 14 -1.07 13.46 -1.46
C SER A 14 0.41 13.79 -1.56
N PHE A 15 1.01 13.56 -2.73
CA PHE A 15 2.37 14.00 -3.02
C PHE A 15 2.30 15.32 -3.77
N LYS A 16 2.81 16.40 -3.16
CA LYS A 16 2.63 17.78 -3.65
C LYS A 16 1.12 18.08 -3.78
N GLU A 17 0.61 18.26 -4.98
CA GLU A 17 -0.81 18.55 -5.26
C GLU A 17 -1.55 17.38 -5.93
N LYS A 18 -0.87 16.23 -6.11
CA LYS A 18 -1.43 15.06 -6.79
C LYS A 18 -1.80 13.97 -5.79
N GLN A 19 -2.95 13.35 -6.02
CA GLN A 19 -3.50 12.31 -5.15
C GLN A 19 -3.10 10.93 -5.63
N TYR A 20 -2.57 10.12 -4.72
CA TYR A 20 -2.14 8.76 -4.99
C TYR A 20 -2.82 7.77 -4.05
N ILE A 21 -2.95 6.53 -4.51
CA ILE A 21 -3.25 5.37 -3.67
C ILE A 21 -1.94 4.64 -3.46
N VAL A 22 -1.52 4.51 -2.21
CA VAL A 22 -0.32 3.76 -1.84
C VAL A 22 -0.75 2.45 -1.20
N LYS A 23 -0.25 1.35 -1.74
CA LYS A 23 -0.43 -0.02 -1.25
C LYS A 23 0.91 -0.53 -0.75
N MET A 24 0.95 -0.98 0.47
CA MET A 24 2.13 -1.52 1.13
C MET A 24 1.82 -2.92 1.64
N THR A 25 2.61 -3.90 1.23
CA THR A 25 2.46 -5.30 1.62
C THR A 25 3.80 -5.82 2.15
N LEU A 26 3.73 -6.69 3.16
CA LEU A 26 4.91 -7.32 3.74
C LEU A 26 4.83 -8.82 3.45
N VAL A 27 5.63 -9.27 2.51
CA VAL A 27 5.67 -10.67 2.06
C VAL A 27 6.61 -11.44 2.97
N ARG A 28 6.12 -12.55 3.55
CA ARG A 28 6.90 -13.44 4.44
C ARG A 28 7.65 -12.72 5.58
N LYS A 29 7.19 -11.55 6.00
CA LYS A 29 7.81 -10.68 7.03
C LYS A 29 9.25 -10.23 6.75
N ASN A 30 9.76 -10.38 5.53
CA ASN A 30 11.16 -10.05 5.21
C ASN A 30 11.32 -9.36 3.86
N SER A 31 10.21 -9.07 3.17
CA SER A 31 10.20 -8.35 1.90
C SER A 31 9.08 -7.33 1.88
N LEU A 32 9.44 -6.09 1.57
CA LEU A 32 8.55 -4.96 1.41
C LEU A 32 8.14 -4.83 -0.06
N GLU A 33 6.85 -4.95 -0.33
CA GLU A 33 6.27 -4.60 -1.62
C GLU A 33 5.49 -3.28 -1.49
N LEU A 34 5.76 -2.34 -2.40
CA LEU A 34 5.09 -1.05 -2.43
C LEU A 34 4.56 -0.78 -3.84
N SER A 35 3.30 -0.37 -3.93
CA SER A 35 2.67 0.11 -5.16
C SER A 35 2.09 1.49 -4.93
N VAL A 36 2.40 2.42 -5.84
CA VAL A 36 1.90 3.80 -5.85
C VAL A 36 1.12 3.98 -7.13
N ILE A 37 -0.16 4.29 -7.00
CA ILE A 37 -1.11 4.39 -8.12
C ILE A 37 -1.64 5.81 -8.18
N ASP A 38 -1.54 6.47 -9.33
CA ASP A 38 -2.15 7.78 -9.55
C ASP A 38 -3.68 7.64 -9.58
N LYS A 39 -4.41 8.43 -8.79
CA LYS A 39 -5.88 8.34 -8.73
C LYS A 39 -6.56 8.73 -10.03
N TYR A 40 -5.93 9.58 -10.85
CA TYR A 40 -6.55 10.13 -12.05
C TYR A 40 -6.12 9.39 -13.30
N SER A 41 -4.80 9.21 -13.50
CA SER A 41 -4.29 8.48 -14.67
C SER A 41 -4.36 6.96 -14.51
N ALA A 42 -4.56 6.45 -13.30
CA ALA A 42 -4.47 5.03 -12.96
C ALA A 42 -3.09 4.40 -13.24
N GLU A 43 -2.08 5.20 -13.54
CA GLU A 43 -0.71 4.72 -13.72
C GLU A 43 -0.16 4.17 -12.40
N GLU A 44 0.54 3.04 -12.49
CA GLU A 44 1.12 2.35 -11.35
C GLU A 44 2.66 2.34 -11.39
N TRP A 45 3.26 2.57 -10.22
CA TRP A 45 4.68 2.36 -9.95
C TRP A 45 4.85 1.38 -8.80
N ARG A 46 5.75 0.40 -8.96
CA ARG A 46 5.93 -0.68 -7.98
C ARG A 46 7.39 -0.89 -7.61
N CYS A 47 7.66 -1.35 -6.40
CA CYS A 47 8.93 -1.93 -5.99
C CYS A 47 8.75 -3.13 -5.09
N SER A 48 9.79 -3.96 -5.01
CA SER A 48 9.91 -5.08 -4.09
C SER A 48 11.34 -5.10 -3.56
N TYR A 49 11.50 -5.02 -2.25
CA TYR A 49 12.79 -4.99 -1.58
C TYR A 49 12.84 -5.96 -0.42
N ASP A 50 13.90 -6.76 -0.36
CA ASP A 50 14.17 -7.59 0.82
C ASP A 50 14.77 -6.74 1.96
N SER A 51 14.82 -7.33 3.16
CA SER A 51 15.40 -6.70 4.34
C SER A 51 16.86 -6.28 4.12
N SER A 52 17.66 -7.16 3.51
CA SER A 52 19.06 -6.90 3.17
C SER A 52 19.22 -5.64 2.32
N TYR A 53 18.38 -5.42 1.31
CA TYR A 53 18.44 -4.25 0.47
C TYR A 53 18.15 -2.96 1.25
N ILE A 54 17.09 -2.96 2.06
CA ILE A 54 16.69 -1.80 2.87
C ILE A 54 17.75 -1.45 3.92
N GLU A 55 18.31 -2.45 4.58
CA GLU A 55 19.38 -2.27 5.57
C GLU A 55 20.65 -1.70 4.91
N ASN A 56 21.03 -2.22 3.75
CA ASN A 56 22.13 -1.68 2.96
C ASN A 56 21.86 -0.24 2.47
N LEU A 57 20.63 0.05 2.05
CA LEU A 57 20.22 1.40 1.64
C LEU A 57 20.39 2.38 2.81
N THR A 58 19.87 2.05 3.99
CA THR A 58 19.93 2.92 5.15
C THR A 58 21.37 3.10 5.65
N HIS A 59 22.18 2.04 5.62
CA HIS A 59 23.60 2.10 5.92
C HIS A 59 24.35 3.06 4.98
N LYS A 60 24.08 3.00 3.66
CA LYS A 60 24.71 3.90 2.66
C LYS A 60 24.38 5.39 2.87
N THR A 61 23.24 5.69 3.49
CA THR A 61 22.86 7.09 3.81
C THR A 61 23.53 7.61 5.09
N GLY A 62 24.32 6.78 5.80
CA GLY A 62 24.99 7.16 7.05
C GLY A 62 24.11 7.06 8.29
N ASN A 63 22.84 6.66 8.16
CA ASN A 63 21.90 6.49 9.26
C ASN A 63 21.16 5.15 9.13
N PHE A 64 21.77 4.11 9.69
CA PHE A 64 21.25 2.75 9.64
C PHE A 64 19.88 2.62 10.32
N LYS A 65 19.02 1.80 9.72
CA LYS A 65 17.73 1.37 10.28
C LYS A 65 17.57 -0.11 9.97
N GLN A 66 17.22 -0.89 10.99
CA GLN A 66 16.76 -2.26 10.80
C GLN A 66 15.49 -2.27 9.94
N PHE A 67 15.29 -3.35 9.19
CA PHE A 67 14.16 -3.47 8.27
C PHE A 67 12.80 -3.17 8.91
N ASP A 68 12.50 -3.78 10.07
CA ASP A 68 11.22 -3.57 10.77
C ASP A 68 11.00 -2.11 11.19
N ILE A 69 12.06 -1.43 11.61
CA ILE A 69 12.02 0.00 11.97
C ILE A 69 11.74 0.84 10.72
N PHE A 70 12.40 0.54 9.61
CA PHE A 70 12.17 1.24 8.35
C PHE A 70 10.73 1.07 7.85
N VAL A 71 10.19 -0.16 7.93
CA VAL A 71 8.80 -0.47 7.60
C VAL A 71 7.84 0.31 8.51
N ALA A 72 8.11 0.38 9.81
CA ALA A 72 7.31 1.17 10.74
C ALA A 72 7.37 2.68 10.45
N MET A 73 8.56 3.21 10.13
CA MET A 73 8.76 4.60 9.71
C MET A 73 7.95 4.90 8.45
N LEU A 74 8.07 4.07 7.41
CA LEU A 74 7.32 4.23 6.17
C LEU A 74 5.81 4.20 6.42
N LYS A 75 5.33 3.26 7.24
CA LYS A 75 3.92 3.16 7.64
C LYS A 75 3.46 4.43 8.38
N SER A 76 4.26 4.94 9.31
CA SER A 76 3.93 6.17 10.06
C SER A 76 3.89 7.40 9.17
N GLY A 77 4.79 7.51 8.19
CA GLY A 77 4.81 8.58 7.20
C GLY A 77 3.59 8.54 6.28
N LEU A 78 3.19 7.34 5.82
CA LEU A 78 2.00 7.15 4.98
C LEU A 78 0.69 7.47 5.73
N LEU A 79 0.64 7.21 7.03
CA LEU A 79 -0.49 7.54 7.89
C LEU A 79 -0.42 8.94 8.50
N GLN A 80 0.67 9.69 8.25
CA GLN A 80 0.93 11.01 8.83
C GLN A 80 0.80 11.02 10.37
N THR A 81 1.28 9.96 11.02
CA THR A 81 1.21 9.78 12.48
C THR A 81 2.49 10.19 13.21
N SER A 82 3.53 10.59 12.47
CA SER A 82 4.80 11.04 13.01
C SER A 82 5.28 12.28 12.27
N GLU A 83 5.67 13.31 13.02
CA GLU A 83 6.20 14.57 12.46
C GLU A 83 7.67 14.43 12.01
N CYS A 84 8.38 13.42 12.52
CA CYS A 84 9.78 13.16 12.17
C CYS A 84 9.93 12.47 10.81
N VAL A 85 8.85 11.98 10.20
CA VAL A 85 8.90 11.24 8.93
C VAL A 85 7.99 11.90 7.90
N THR A 86 8.56 12.31 6.77
CA THR A 86 7.80 12.81 5.62
C THR A 86 8.09 12.00 4.37
N LEU A 87 7.12 11.94 3.47
CA LEU A 87 7.22 11.19 2.21
C LEU A 87 7.00 12.12 1.02
N ASP A 88 7.92 12.06 0.07
CA ASP A 88 7.87 12.80 -1.20
C ASP A 88 8.00 11.84 -2.38
N LEU A 89 7.32 12.15 -3.49
CA LEU A 89 7.43 11.38 -4.74
C LEU A 89 8.05 12.27 -5.82
N LEU A 90 9.24 11.87 -6.30
CA LEU A 90 10.01 12.64 -7.26
C LEU A 90 10.14 11.90 -8.60
N THR A 91 10.16 12.66 -9.69
CA THR A 91 10.53 12.17 -11.03
C THR A 91 12.04 12.26 -11.24
N LEU A 92 12.54 11.66 -12.33
CA LEU A 92 13.93 11.85 -12.74
C LEU A 92 14.27 13.33 -12.98
N GLU A 93 13.36 14.07 -13.61
CA GLU A 93 13.51 15.50 -13.86
C GLU A 93 13.58 16.31 -12.55
N ASP A 94 12.74 15.99 -11.57
CA ASP A 94 12.78 16.62 -10.24
C ASP A 94 14.15 16.43 -9.58
N LEU A 95 14.74 15.23 -9.69
CA LEU A 95 16.08 14.94 -9.15
C LEU A 95 17.18 15.73 -9.87
N GLU A 96 17.10 15.85 -11.20
CA GLU A 96 18.05 16.67 -11.97
C GLU A 96 17.95 18.14 -11.60
N ASN A 97 16.73 18.66 -11.41
CA ASN A 97 16.48 20.04 -11.01
C ASN A 97 16.99 20.32 -9.59
N LEU A 98 16.83 19.38 -8.65
CA LEU A 98 17.42 19.46 -7.31
C LEU A 98 18.95 19.49 -7.36
N ARG A 99 19.57 18.70 -8.26
CA ARG A 99 21.02 18.69 -8.46
C ARG A 99 21.52 20.02 -9.01
N LYS A 100 20.84 20.57 -10.04
CA LYS A 100 21.18 21.87 -10.63
C LYS A 100 21.08 22.99 -9.59
N ARG A 101 20.03 22.99 -8.76
CA ARG A 101 19.83 24.01 -7.72
C ARG A 101 20.89 23.94 -6.60
N ARG A 102 21.34 22.74 -6.20
CA ARG A 102 22.46 22.58 -5.24
C ARG A 102 23.79 23.11 -5.79
N VAL A 103 24.03 23.00 -7.09
CA VAL A 103 25.25 23.53 -7.74
C VAL A 103 25.23 25.07 -7.80
N THR A 104 24.06 25.69 -8.00
CA THR A 104 23.95 27.17 -8.04
C THR A 104 24.19 27.82 -6.68
N VAL A 105 23.89 27.14 -5.56
CA VAL A 105 24.17 27.65 -4.20
C VAL A 105 25.66 27.54 -3.83
N ASN A 106 26.41 26.64 -4.46
CA ASN A 106 27.83 26.39 -4.18
C ASN A 106 28.80 27.00 -5.22
N VAL A 107 28.44 28.10 -5.88
CA VAL A 107 29.35 28.81 -6.81
C VAL A 107 30.33 29.69 -6.02
N ASN A 108 31.21 29.04 -5.26
CA ASN A 108 32.54 29.52 -4.88
C ASN A 108 33.55 28.35 -4.76
N GLY A 109 33.34 27.22 -5.46
CA GLY A 109 34.31 26.13 -5.45
C GLY A 109 34.09 25.10 -6.55
N THR A 110 35.02 25.07 -7.51
CA THR A 110 35.40 23.93 -8.37
C THR A 110 34.28 23.12 -9.05
N ARG A 111 34.19 23.32 -10.37
CA ARG A 111 33.28 22.65 -11.31
C ARG A 111 33.69 21.19 -11.49
N PHE A 112 32.95 20.24 -10.90
CA PHE A 112 32.94 18.84 -11.36
C PHE A 112 31.69 18.60 -12.20
N ALA A 113 31.79 18.92 -13.49
CA ALA A 113 30.84 18.45 -14.48
C ALA A 113 31.03 16.94 -14.65
N SER A 114 30.06 16.13 -14.21
CA SER A 114 30.04 14.69 -14.44
C SER A 114 28.92 14.34 -15.41
N GLN A 115 29.37 14.07 -16.63
CA GLN A 115 28.87 13.11 -17.62
C GLN A 115 27.39 12.74 -17.55
N SER A 116 26.65 13.25 -18.53
CA SER A 116 25.45 12.64 -19.09
C SER A 116 25.75 11.21 -19.54
N THR A 117 25.32 10.22 -18.77
CA THR A 117 25.16 8.85 -19.29
C THR A 117 23.90 8.82 -20.15
N GLN A 118 24.03 9.28 -21.40
CA GLN A 118 23.09 8.94 -22.46
C GLN A 118 23.38 7.51 -22.91
N THR A 119 22.73 6.54 -22.27
CA THR A 119 22.54 5.22 -22.86
C THR A 119 21.18 5.19 -23.52
N LEU A 120 21.18 5.65 -24.77
CA LEU A 120 20.16 5.41 -25.80
C LEU A 120 19.88 3.89 -25.81
N ASN A 121 18.59 3.50 -25.89
CA ASN A 121 18.04 2.12 -26.00
C ASN A 121 17.10 1.64 -24.86
N SER A 122 16.67 2.49 -23.90
CA SER A 122 15.64 2.14 -22.89
C SER A 122 14.70 3.30 -22.49
N GLU A 123 14.54 4.27 -23.40
CA GLU A 123 14.13 5.65 -23.11
C GLU A 123 12.73 5.81 -22.50
N GLY A 124 11.76 4.96 -22.86
CA GLY A 124 10.39 5.08 -22.32
C GLY A 124 10.21 4.58 -20.88
N LYS A 125 10.94 3.53 -20.47
CA LYS A 125 10.79 2.92 -19.13
C LYS A 125 11.59 3.66 -18.05
N LEU A 126 12.71 4.27 -18.42
CA LEU A 126 13.56 5.03 -17.49
C LEU A 126 12.99 6.42 -17.21
N ALA A 127 12.40 7.07 -18.23
CA ALA A 127 11.80 8.40 -18.09
C ALA A 127 10.65 8.42 -17.06
N ASN A 128 9.87 7.35 -16.99
CA ASN A 128 8.74 7.24 -16.08
C ASN A 128 9.10 6.65 -14.72
N ARG A 129 10.38 6.42 -14.39
CA ARG A 129 10.74 5.99 -13.04
C ARG A 129 10.42 7.09 -12.03
N ARG A 130 9.89 6.68 -10.88
CA ARG A 130 9.65 7.56 -9.74
C ARG A 130 10.50 7.14 -8.57
N TYR A 131 10.79 8.07 -7.68
CA TYR A 131 11.54 7.83 -6.46
C TYR A 131 10.69 8.29 -5.29
N LEU A 132 10.29 7.34 -4.44
CA LEU A 132 9.69 7.67 -3.16
C LEU A 132 10.83 7.99 -2.19
N ILE A 133 10.84 9.21 -1.67
CA ILE A 133 11.85 9.68 -0.73
C ILE A 133 11.23 9.65 0.66
N LEU A 134 11.74 8.75 1.50
CA LEU A 134 11.46 8.82 2.94
C LEU A 134 12.46 9.78 3.57
N THR A 135 11.95 10.89 4.10
CA THR A 135 12.77 11.87 4.82
C THR A 135 12.57 11.68 6.32
N TYR A 136 13.65 11.34 7.02
CA TYR A 136 13.67 11.28 8.48
C TYR A 136 14.35 12.54 9.02
N THR A 137 13.62 13.34 9.78
CA THR A 137 14.08 14.60 10.37
C THR A 137 14.03 14.49 11.88
N VAL A 138 15.19 14.67 12.51
CA VAL A 138 15.38 14.78 13.96
C VAL A 138 16.14 16.06 14.28
N GLU A 139 16.34 16.37 15.56
CA GLU A 139 16.83 17.68 16.04
C GLU A 139 18.06 18.22 15.30
N PHE A 140 18.99 17.35 14.89
CA PHE A 140 20.24 17.76 14.25
C PHE A 140 20.51 17.10 12.90
N ASP A 141 19.63 16.19 12.46
CA ASP A 141 19.84 15.42 11.24
C ASP A 141 18.60 15.39 10.34
N ARG A 142 18.85 15.43 9.04
CA ARG A 142 17.84 15.22 8.00
C ARG A 142 18.35 14.24 6.97
N ILE A 143 17.82 13.02 7.02
CA ILE A 143 18.26 11.90 6.19
C ILE A 143 17.19 11.59 5.14
N HIS A 144 17.62 11.33 3.91
CA HIS A 144 16.75 10.94 2.82
C HIS A 144 17.06 9.51 2.38
N TYR A 145 16.06 8.64 2.41
CA TYR A 145 16.13 7.28 1.92
C TYR A 145 15.35 7.17 0.60
N PRO A 146 16.05 7.18 -0.55
CA PRO A 146 15.40 7.07 -1.85
C PRO A 146 15.01 5.62 -2.16
N LEU A 147 13.74 5.39 -2.46
CA LEU A 147 13.18 4.11 -2.91
C LEU A 147 12.77 4.23 -4.39
N PRO A 148 13.58 3.69 -5.31
CA PRO A 148 13.23 3.62 -6.72
C PRO A 148 11.93 2.83 -6.95
N LEU A 149 11.04 3.34 -7.79
CA LEU A 149 9.82 2.66 -8.19
C LEU A 149 9.83 2.46 -9.71
N GLU A 150 9.57 1.22 -10.12
CA GLU A 150 9.49 0.85 -11.52
C GLU A 150 8.11 1.16 -12.08
N TYR A 151 8.06 1.77 -13.26
CA TYR A 151 6.81 2.04 -13.95
C TYR A 151 6.19 0.75 -14.48
N VAL A 152 5.00 0.42 -13.99
CA VAL A 152 4.22 -0.75 -14.42
C VAL A 152 3.29 -0.38 -15.57
N GLY A 153 2.77 0.85 -15.57
CA GLY A 153 1.87 1.34 -16.62
C GLY A 153 0.42 1.45 -16.19
N LEU A 154 -0.45 1.56 -17.19
CA LEU A 154 -1.90 1.54 -17.00
C LEU A 154 -2.40 0.12 -16.71
N PRO A 155 -3.38 -0.06 -15.83
CA PRO A 155 -4.00 -1.35 -15.60
C PRO A 155 -4.71 -1.83 -16.88
N ASN A 156 -4.54 -3.12 -17.21
CA ASN A 156 -5.19 -3.71 -18.37
C ASN A 156 -6.74 -3.68 -18.19
N PRO A 157 -7.52 -3.10 -19.13
CA PRO A 157 -8.98 -3.03 -19.03
C PRO A 157 -9.67 -4.39 -18.86
N GLN A 158 -9.15 -5.45 -19.47
CA GLN A 158 -9.69 -6.80 -19.35
C GLN A 158 -9.49 -7.35 -17.93
N MET A 159 -8.35 -7.08 -17.31
CA MET A 159 -8.06 -7.46 -15.92
C MET A 159 -8.97 -6.70 -14.95
N LEU A 160 -9.22 -5.41 -15.22
CA LEU A 160 -10.17 -4.61 -14.44
C LEU A 160 -11.59 -5.16 -14.55
N GLN A 161 -12.08 -5.43 -15.76
CA GLN A 161 -13.40 -6.02 -15.98
C GLN A 161 -13.53 -7.40 -15.31
N GLY A 162 -12.51 -8.25 -15.40
CA GLY A 162 -12.47 -9.53 -14.71
C GLY A 162 -12.53 -9.38 -13.19
N THR A 163 -11.82 -8.38 -12.65
CA THR A 163 -11.85 -8.06 -11.22
C THR A 163 -13.23 -7.55 -10.78
N ILE A 164 -13.85 -6.66 -11.57
CA ILE A 164 -15.21 -6.14 -11.30
C ILE A 164 -16.21 -7.30 -11.24
N ARG A 165 -16.25 -8.16 -12.26
CA ARG A 165 -17.15 -9.33 -12.29
C ARG A 165 -16.95 -10.25 -11.09
N ARG A 166 -15.68 -10.49 -10.70
CA ARG A 166 -15.36 -11.32 -9.53
C ARG A 166 -15.86 -10.67 -8.24
N LEU A 167 -15.62 -9.37 -8.05
CA LEU A 167 -16.06 -8.63 -6.87
C LEU A 167 -17.58 -8.54 -6.79
N GLU A 168 -18.27 -8.31 -7.91
CA GLU A 168 -19.73 -8.32 -8.00
C GLU A 168 -20.30 -9.68 -7.60
N ALA A 169 -19.72 -10.78 -8.09
CA ALA A 169 -20.13 -12.13 -7.71
C ALA A 169 -19.88 -12.42 -6.22
N GLU A 170 -18.78 -11.92 -5.65
CA GLU A 170 -18.48 -12.06 -4.23
C GLU A 170 -19.43 -11.23 -3.35
N ILE A 171 -19.74 -10.00 -3.75
CA ILE A 171 -20.75 -9.15 -3.09
C ILE A 171 -22.10 -9.84 -3.11
N GLU A 172 -22.51 -10.39 -4.25
CA GLU A 172 -23.79 -11.09 -4.37
C GLU A 172 -23.83 -12.32 -3.44
N LYS A 173 -22.78 -13.13 -3.44
CA LYS A 173 -22.65 -14.28 -2.55
C LYS A 173 -22.73 -13.88 -1.07
N LEU A 174 -22.06 -12.79 -0.68
CA LEU A 174 -22.08 -12.28 0.70
C LEU A 174 -23.46 -11.75 1.07
N LYS A 175 -24.15 -11.04 0.17
CA LYS A 175 -25.52 -10.57 0.38
C LYS A 175 -26.49 -11.74 0.55
N SER A 176 -26.43 -12.76 -0.30
CA SER A 176 -27.28 -13.94 -0.15
C SER A 176 -27.03 -14.63 1.18
N LYS A 177 -25.76 -14.80 1.58
CA LYS A 177 -25.43 -15.40 2.88
C LYS A 177 -26.03 -14.62 4.05
N LEU A 178 -25.97 -13.28 4.00
CA LEU A 178 -26.54 -12.42 5.02
C LEU A 178 -28.08 -12.56 5.11
N ILE A 179 -28.75 -12.71 3.97
CA ILE A 179 -30.20 -12.96 3.90
C ILE A 179 -30.54 -14.31 4.51
N TYR A 180 -29.80 -15.38 4.16
CA TYR A 180 -30.00 -16.71 4.74
C TYR A 180 -29.76 -16.73 6.26
N GLU A 181 -28.76 -16.00 6.76
CA GLU A 181 -28.51 -15.87 8.20
C GLU A 181 -29.65 -15.10 8.91
N GLY A 182 -30.19 -14.06 8.27
CA GLY A 182 -31.36 -13.33 8.78
C GLY A 182 -32.63 -14.19 8.85
N GLU A 183 -32.98 -14.89 7.77
CA GLU A 183 -34.14 -15.78 7.72
C GLU A 183 -34.01 -16.94 8.72
N ARG A 184 -32.80 -17.46 8.95
CA ARG A 184 -32.57 -18.49 9.96
C ARG A 184 -32.87 -18.00 11.38
N ILE A 185 -32.44 -16.78 11.71
CA ILE A 185 -32.70 -16.17 13.02
C ILE A 185 -34.20 -15.96 13.21
N ASP A 186 -34.92 -15.50 12.18
CA ASP A 186 -36.37 -15.29 12.25
C ASP A 186 -37.13 -16.61 12.46
N ILE A 187 -36.71 -17.70 11.80
CA ILE A 187 -37.30 -19.04 11.99
C ILE A 187 -37.00 -19.58 13.39
N GLU A 188 -35.76 -19.48 13.87
CA GLU A 188 -35.37 -19.89 15.23
C GLU A 188 -36.18 -19.11 16.28
N MET A 189 -36.33 -17.79 16.11
CA MET A 189 -37.15 -16.94 16.99
C MET A 189 -38.65 -17.28 16.96
N TRP A 190 -39.19 -17.67 15.80
CA TRP A 190 -40.57 -18.13 15.71
C TRP A 190 -40.77 -19.48 16.40
N ASN A 191 -39.82 -20.40 16.25
CA ASN A 191 -39.86 -21.73 16.87
C ASN A 191 -39.83 -21.64 18.40
N ASP A 192 -38.94 -20.82 18.98
CA ASP A 192 -38.85 -20.57 20.43
C ASP A 192 -40.16 -19.97 20.99
N ARG A 193 -40.80 -19.08 20.22
CA ARG A 193 -42.09 -18.48 20.59
C ARG A 193 -43.24 -19.48 20.52
N CYS A 194 -43.15 -20.48 19.65
CA CYS A 194 -44.12 -21.57 19.56
C CYS A 194 -43.92 -22.58 20.69
N GLU A 195 -42.69 -22.96 21.03
CA GLU A 195 -42.39 -23.90 22.13
C GLU A 195 -42.86 -23.35 23.50
N THR A 196 -42.71 -22.04 23.73
CA THR A 196 -43.20 -21.39 24.96
C THR A 196 -44.73 -21.31 25.07
N LYS A 197 -45.48 -21.62 24.01
CA LYS A 197 -46.95 -21.54 23.99
C LYS A 197 -47.67 -22.90 23.97
N ILE A 198 -46.95 -24.02 23.99
CA ILE A 198 -47.57 -25.35 24.05
C ILE A 198 -47.76 -25.73 25.53
N PRO A 199 -48.98 -25.71 26.10
CA PRO A 199 -49.20 -26.26 27.42
C PRO A 199 -49.03 -27.78 27.36
N SER A 200 -48.32 -28.34 28.33
CA SER A 200 -48.10 -29.77 28.47
C SER A 200 -49.44 -30.51 28.60
N ILE A 201 -49.95 -31.08 27.51
CA ILE A 201 -51.11 -31.95 27.56
C ILE A 201 -50.65 -33.29 28.15
N THR A 202 -50.90 -33.46 29.45
CA THR A 202 -50.75 -34.76 30.11
C THR A 202 -51.98 -35.57 29.75
N ILE A 203 -51.82 -36.53 28.83
CA ILE A 203 -52.86 -37.51 28.54
C ILE A 203 -52.76 -38.57 29.65
N GLU A 204 -53.58 -38.45 30.69
CA GLU A 204 -53.80 -39.54 31.64
C GLU A 204 -54.59 -40.64 30.95
N TYR A 205 -53.92 -41.75 30.65
CA TYR A 205 -54.58 -42.98 30.24
C TYR A 205 -55.21 -43.64 31.47
N SER A 206 -56.54 -43.57 31.55
CA SER A 206 -57.32 -44.37 32.48
C SER A 206 -57.36 -45.81 31.95
N MET A 207 -56.66 -46.73 32.61
CA MET A 207 -56.96 -48.16 32.52
C MET A 207 -57.95 -48.52 33.63
N ASP A 208 -58.85 -49.44 33.29
CA ASP A 208 -60.04 -49.89 34.03
C ASP A 208 -59.87 -50.15 35.54
#